data_AF-A0A927Y9Q7-F1
#
_entry.id   AF-A0A927Y9Q7-F1
#
_cell.length_a   1.000
_cell.length_b   1.000
_cell.length_c   1.000
_cell.angle_alpha   90.00
_cell.angle_beta   90.00
_cell.angle_gamma   90.00
#
_symmetry.space_group_name_H-M   'P 1'
#
loop_
_entity.id
_entity.type
_entity.pdbx_description
1 polymer ?
#
loop_
_entity_poly.entity_id
_entity_poly.type
_entity_poly.pdbx_seq_one_letter_code
_entity_poly.pdbx_strand_id
1 'polypeptide(L)'
;MQVFISHSSKEAEMANKMCDKLEQSGYTCFIAPRNIRSGYVYAEELANGVDASDVILLMLSQESNRSPHVLREIERAVTRSIPIIVYKMEEVELTKSMEYFLMTHQFMEATQNTPDDLVECIRDMERARGKSVSESARESHRVPVASVGQNTVTTIAKTPKRSVGKLLIGAAVVVIVLAGGVVWGMGRTAKRENAAESNRLNATNIQLGDTITLGSYNNEDIAWRVLRISEDGREAVVVAENVLTIKAFDAPDSGQYNWDGDPNHNFETESLDGQWELQAYLRGNNSWENSNIRTWLNSDAENVAYDGMAPTSKAMADGVNGYNTEKGFLCSFTDEELALIKTTEVVTKGNVLSEADTVVTQDKVFLLAMDELEWFMEADVSMVAVPTAPAVANDESDWYQNYCLDYGVEATMWWLREPVEESASKCYLVGNGYQNENIFTWEVGVESFGIRPAMTIALDT
;
A
#
# COMPACT_ATOMS: atom_id res chain seq x y z
N MET A 1 -20.65 -25.82 10.13
CA MET A 1 -19.53 -25.21 9.39
C MET A 1 -20.05 -24.35 8.24
N GLN A 2 -19.44 -23.20 7.94
CA GLN A 2 -19.73 -22.35 6.76
C GLN A 2 -18.74 -22.61 5.61
N VAL A 3 -19.26 -22.78 4.40
CA VAL A 3 -18.48 -23.03 3.17
C VAL A 3 -18.62 -21.84 2.23
N PHE A 4 -17.50 -21.21 1.84
CA PHE A 4 -17.49 -20.23 0.75
C PHE A 4 -17.34 -20.97 -0.59
N ILE A 5 -18.08 -20.57 -1.63
CA ILE A 5 -18.00 -21.20 -2.97
C ILE A 5 -17.41 -20.20 -3.98
N SER A 6 -16.10 -20.32 -4.20
CA SER A 6 -15.35 -19.55 -5.19
C SER A 6 -15.47 -20.19 -6.57
N HIS A 7 -15.96 -19.43 -7.55
CA HIS A 7 -16.24 -19.93 -8.91
C HIS A 7 -16.25 -18.78 -9.94
N SER A 8 -16.14 -19.10 -11.23
CA SER A 8 -16.38 -18.10 -12.29
C SER A 8 -17.88 -17.85 -12.46
N SER A 9 -18.28 -16.59 -12.65
CA SER A 9 -19.69 -16.22 -12.91
C SER A 9 -20.27 -16.87 -14.16
N LYS A 10 -19.42 -17.28 -15.12
CA LYS A 10 -19.79 -18.07 -16.31
C LYS A 10 -20.30 -19.48 -15.97
N GLU A 11 -19.99 -19.98 -14.77
CA GLU A 11 -20.26 -21.37 -14.33
C GLU A 11 -21.28 -21.43 -13.18
N ALA A 12 -21.98 -20.31 -12.93
CA ALA A 12 -22.90 -20.15 -11.81
C ALA A 12 -23.97 -21.25 -11.72
N GLU A 13 -24.45 -21.83 -12.83
CA GLU A 13 -25.43 -22.93 -12.77
C GLU A 13 -24.86 -24.17 -12.08
N MET A 14 -23.58 -24.50 -12.32
CA MET A 14 -22.91 -25.65 -11.71
C MET A 14 -22.55 -25.36 -10.24
N ALA A 15 -22.12 -24.12 -9.94
CA ALA A 15 -21.84 -23.71 -8.57
C ALA A 15 -23.10 -23.67 -7.69
N ASN A 16 -24.25 -23.23 -8.21
CA ASN A 16 -25.52 -23.30 -7.50
C ASN A 16 -25.96 -24.75 -7.23
N LYS A 17 -25.79 -25.69 -8.18
CA LYS A 17 -26.06 -27.12 -7.94
C LYS A 17 -25.18 -27.70 -6.83
N MET A 18 -23.92 -27.28 -6.77
CA MET A 18 -23.00 -27.69 -5.70
C MET A 18 -23.41 -27.08 -4.34
N CYS A 19 -23.80 -25.81 -4.33
CA CYS A 19 -24.36 -25.13 -3.17
C CYS A 19 -25.60 -25.86 -2.62
N ASP A 20 -26.58 -26.16 -3.47
CA ASP A 20 -27.80 -26.88 -3.08
C ASP A 20 -27.48 -28.25 -2.45
N LYS A 21 -26.48 -28.96 -2.97
CA LYS A 21 -26.02 -30.27 -2.46
C LYS A 21 -25.36 -30.17 -1.09
N LEU A 22 -24.54 -29.14 -0.86
CA LEU A 22 -23.91 -28.86 0.43
C LEU A 22 -24.94 -28.44 1.48
N GLU A 23 -25.91 -27.61 1.11
CA GLU A 23 -26.99 -27.16 2.00
C GLU A 23 -27.96 -28.30 2.35
N GLN A 24 -28.31 -29.16 1.40
CA GLN A 24 -29.04 -30.42 1.66
C GLN A 24 -28.28 -31.37 2.61
N SER A 25 -26.95 -31.26 2.66
CA SER A 25 -26.07 -32.05 3.54
C SER A 25 -25.90 -31.44 4.94
N GLY A 26 -26.49 -30.26 5.21
CA GLY A 26 -26.50 -29.61 6.52
C GLY A 26 -25.47 -28.48 6.72
N TYR A 27 -24.72 -28.10 5.68
CA TYR A 27 -23.79 -26.97 5.75
C TYR A 27 -24.47 -25.64 5.38
N THR A 28 -23.89 -24.52 5.79
CA THR A 28 -24.32 -23.18 5.35
C THR A 28 -23.38 -22.66 4.27
N CYS A 29 -23.88 -22.27 3.10
CA CYS A 29 -23.03 -21.84 1.99
C CYS A 29 -23.13 -20.33 1.72
N PHE A 30 -21.97 -19.71 1.50
CA PHE A 30 -21.85 -18.37 0.94
C PHE A 30 -21.47 -18.47 -0.54
N ILE A 31 -22.32 -17.95 -1.43
CA ILE A 31 -22.07 -17.91 -2.87
C ILE A 31 -22.57 -16.58 -3.46
N ALA A 32 -21.74 -15.94 -4.29
CA ALA A 32 -22.10 -14.73 -5.00
C ALA A 32 -22.92 -15.05 -6.28
N PRO A 33 -23.88 -14.21 -6.69
CA PRO A 33 -24.37 -13.00 -6.02
C PRO A 33 -25.44 -13.28 -4.94
N ARG A 34 -25.86 -14.54 -4.77
CA ARG A 34 -27.00 -14.95 -3.90
C ARG A 34 -26.93 -14.41 -2.47
N ASN A 35 -25.72 -14.38 -1.90
CA ASN A 35 -25.49 -14.00 -0.50
C ASN A 35 -25.03 -12.54 -0.30
N ILE A 36 -25.01 -11.71 -1.35
CA ILE A 36 -24.57 -10.31 -1.28
C ILE A 36 -25.77 -9.39 -1.00
N ARG A 37 -25.73 -8.65 0.12
CA ARG A 37 -26.84 -7.78 0.53
C ARG A 37 -26.98 -6.56 -0.38
N SER A 38 -28.17 -6.35 -0.95
CA SER A 38 -28.47 -5.19 -1.78
C SER A 38 -28.29 -3.88 -0.99
N GLY A 39 -27.51 -2.94 -1.54
CA GLY A 39 -27.17 -1.66 -0.89
C GLY A 39 -25.89 -1.67 -0.07
N TYR A 40 -25.17 -2.80 0.00
CA TYR A 40 -23.81 -2.90 0.55
C TYR A 40 -22.78 -3.01 -0.57
N VAL A 41 -21.52 -2.69 -0.27
CA VAL A 41 -20.41 -2.79 -1.24
C VAL A 41 -20.16 -4.25 -1.58
N TYR A 42 -20.27 -4.61 -2.85
CA TYR A 42 -20.16 -6.00 -3.34
C TYR A 42 -18.84 -6.67 -2.88
N ALA A 43 -17.73 -5.94 -2.96
CA ALA A 43 -16.41 -6.41 -2.53
C ALA A 43 -16.31 -6.62 -1.01
N GLU A 44 -16.92 -5.75 -0.21
CA GLU A 44 -16.96 -5.87 1.25
C GLU A 44 -17.76 -7.11 1.68
N GLU A 45 -18.92 -7.34 1.08
CA GLU A 45 -19.74 -8.53 1.34
C GLU A 45 -19.03 -9.82 0.94
N LEU A 46 -18.30 -9.82 -0.18
CA LEU A 46 -17.50 -10.95 -0.64
C LEU A 46 -16.32 -11.24 0.30
N ALA A 47 -15.60 -10.20 0.70
CA ALA A 47 -14.51 -10.26 1.67
C ALA A 47 -14.97 -10.74 3.05
N ASN A 48 -16.10 -10.23 3.53
CA ASN A 48 -16.76 -10.68 4.77
C ASN A 48 -17.23 -12.14 4.65
N GLY A 49 -17.71 -12.56 3.48
CA GLY A 49 -18.08 -13.95 3.20
C GLY A 49 -16.88 -14.90 3.28
N VAL A 50 -15.73 -14.50 2.76
CA VAL A 50 -14.46 -15.26 2.91
C VAL A 50 -14.04 -15.29 4.38
N ASP A 51 -13.92 -14.14 5.03
CA ASP A 51 -13.44 -14.03 6.42
C ASP A 51 -14.34 -14.75 7.45
N ALA A 52 -15.64 -14.89 7.18
CA ALA A 52 -16.60 -15.61 8.03
C ALA A 52 -16.68 -17.11 7.75
N SER A 53 -16.03 -17.60 6.70
CA SER A 53 -16.10 -19.00 6.28
C SER A 53 -15.08 -19.89 6.99
N ASP A 54 -15.49 -21.13 7.26
CA ASP A 54 -14.64 -22.13 7.90
C ASP A 54 -13.76 -22.91 6.90
N VAL A 55 -14.15 -22.90 5.63
CA VAL A 55 -13.49 -23.58 4.50
C VAL A 55 -13.90 -22.91 3.19
N ILE A 56 -12.96 -22.81 2.24
CA ILE A 56 -13.22 -22.37 0.87
C ILE A 56 -13.33 -23.60 -0.04
N LEU A 57 -14.35 -23.63 -0.88
CA LEU A 57 -14.46 -24.52 -2.02
C LEU A 57 -14.11 -23.74 -3.29
N LEU A 58 -12.97 -24.03 -3.89
CA LEU A 58 -12.59 -23.53 -5.20
C LEU A 58 -13.13 -24.47 -6.28
N MET A 59 -14.01 -23.96 -7.13
CA MET A 59 -14.46 -24.64 -8.35
C MET A 59 -13.53 -24.25 -9.50
N LEU A 60 -12.49 -25.06 -9.72
CA LEU A 60 -11.38 -24.77 -10.62
C LEU A 60 -11.71 -25.18 -12.07
N SER A 61 -11.61 -24.21 -12.97
CA SER A 61 -11.82 -24.29 -14.42
C SER A 61 -10.85 -23.33 -15.12
N GLN A 62 -10.81 -23.35 -16.46
CA GLN A 62 -10.07 -22.37 -17.26
C GLN A 62 -10.53 -20.94 -17.02
N GLU A 63 -11.81 -20.75 -16.69
CA GLU A 63 -12.42 -19.44 -16.45
C GLU A 63 -12.18 -18.95 -15.01
N SER A 64 -12.23 -19.83 -14.00
CA SER A 64 -11.93 -19.43 -12.61
C SER A 64 -10.43 -19.27 -12.38
N ASN A 65 -9.58 -20.09 -13.00
CA ASN A 65 -8.12 -19.95 -13.04
C ASN A 65 -7.63 -18.62 -13.66
N ARG A 66 -8.45 -18.00 -14.53
CA ARG A 66 -8.19 -16.68 -15.14
C ARG A 66 -9.00 -15.54 -14.51
N SER A 67 -9.82 -15.81 -13.50
CA SER A 67 -10.70 -14.81 -12.88
C SER A 67 -9.97 -14.06 -11.76
N PRO A 68 -9.79 -12.73 -11.86
CA PRO A 68 -9.16 -11.95 -10.78
C PRO A 68 -9.98 -11.94 -9.49
N HIS A 69 -11.29 -12.14 -9.57
CA HIS A 69 -12.15 -12.26 -8.38
C HIS A 69 -11.88 -13.55 -7.62
N VAL A 70 -11.78 -14.68 -8.35
CA VAL A 70 -11.44 -15.99 -7.77
C VAL A 70 -10.03 -15.94 -7.18
N LEU A 71 -9.05 -15.38 -7.90
CA LEU A 71 -7.69 -15.25 -7.40
C LEU A 71 -7.63 -14.49 -6.05
N ARG A 72 -8.34 -13.36 -5.92
CA ARG A 72 -8.41 -12.59 -4.66
C ARG A 72 -9.13 -13.32 -3.53
N GLU A 73 -10.14 -14.13 -3.82
CA GLU A 73 -10.81 -14.98 -2.83
C GLU A 73 -9.85 -16.05 -2.27
N ILE A 74 -9.03 -16.64 -3.15
CA ILE A 74 -8.03 -17.66 -2.81
C ILE A 74 -6.83 -17.06 -2.07
N GLU A 75 -6.29 -15.94 -2.56
CA GLU A 75 -5.24 -15.16 -1.87
C GLU A 75 -5.67 -14.80 -0.45
N ARG A 76 -6.85 -14.19 -0.28
CA ARG A 76 -7.38 -13.80 1.04
C ARG A 76 -7.54 -15.02 1.97
N ALA A 77 -7.99 -16.15 1.43
CA ALA A 77 -8.12 -17.38 2.20
C ALA A 77 -6.76 -17.91 2.67
N VAL A 78 -5.73 -17.87 1.82
CA VAL A 78 -4.34 -18.20 2.21
C VAL A 78 -3.84 -17.23 3.29
N THR A 79 -3.99 -15.92 3.12
CA THR A 79 -3.62 -14.90 4.13
C THR A 79 -4.32 -15.12 5.47
N ARG A 80 -5.59 -15.53 5.46
CA ARG A 80 -6.38 -15.84 6.65
C ARG A 80 -6.15 -17.25 7.21
N SER A 81 -5.33 -18.08 6.56
CA SER A 81 -5.15 -19.51 6.87
C SER A 81 -6.47 -20.31 6.89
N ILE A 82 -7.42 -19.93 6.03
CA ILE A 82 -8.68 -20.66 5.84
C ILE A 82 -8.41 -21.84 4.90
N PRO A 83 -8.73 -23.09 5.27
CA PRO A 83 -8.51 -24.25 4.42
C PRO A 83 -9.20 -24.13 3.06
N ILE A 84 -8.51 -24.51 1.98
CA ILE A 84 -9.04 -24.48 0.62
C ILE A 84 -9.15 -25.91 0.08
N ILE A 85 -10.34 -26.28 -0.41
CA ILE A 85 -10.60 -27.50 -1.16
C ILE A 85 -10.65 -27.14 -2.64
N VAL A 86 -9.74 -27.69 -3.45
CA VAL A 86 -9.71 -27.47 -4.90
C VAL A 86 -10.51 -28.57 -5.60
N TYR A 87 -11.69 -28.24 -6.12
CA TYR A 87 -12.51 -29.13 -6.95
C TYR A 87 -12.30 -28.79 -8.42
N LYS A 88 -11.48 -29.59 -9.11
CA LYS A 88 -11.07 -29.37 -10.50
C LYS A 88 -12.10 -29.97 -11.45
N MET A 89 -12.80 -29.09 -12.17
CA MET A 89 -13.96 -29.42 -12.99
C MET A 89 -13.57 -29.85 -14.41
N GLU A 90 -12.42 -29.35 -14.89
CA GLU A 90 -11.82 -29.68 -16.18
C GLU A 90 -10.29 -29.67 -16.09
N GLU A 91 -9.62 -30.26 -17.08
CA GLU A 91 -8.16 -30.24 -17.15
C GLU A 91 -7.67 -28.84 -17.58
N VAL A 92 -6.86 -28.20 -16.73
CA VAL A 92 -6.46 -26.80 -16.90
C VAL A 92 -5.03 -26.59 -16.39
N GLU A 93 -4.18 -25.98 -17.22
CA GLU A 93 -2.88 -25.48 -16.77
C GLU A 93 -3.09 -24.22 -15.91
N LEU A 94 -2.59 -24.24 -14.67
CA LEU A 94 -2.73 -23.11 -13.75
C LEU A 94 -1.98 -21.88 -14.26
N THR A 95 -2.54 -20.70 -14.02
CA THR A 95 -1.76 -19.46 -14.12
C THR A 95 -0.71 -19.44 -13.01
N LYS A 96 0.45 -18.80 -13.22
CA LYS A 96 1.53 -18.72 -12.21
C LYS A 96 1.02 -18.24 -10.85
N SER A 97 0.10 -17.27 -10.84
CA SER A 97 -0.53 -16.73 -9.62
C SER A 97 -1.39 -17.78 -8.91
N MET A 98 -2.20 -18.55 -9.64
CA MET A 98 -3.00 -19.62 -9.05
C MET A 98 -2.14 -20.82 -8.63
N GLU A 99 -1.11 -21.16 -9.39
CA GLU A 99 -0.10 -22.18 -9.04
C GLU A 99 0.61 -21.84 -7.73
N TYR A 100 1.01 -20.57 -7.53
CA TYR A 100 1.64 -20.10 -6.29
C TYR A 100 0.77 -20.35 -5.06
N PHE A 101 -0.51 -19.94 -5.07
CA PHE A 101 -1.42 -20.16 -3.93
C PHE A 101 -1.85 -21.62 -3.76
N LEU A 102 -1.93 -22.40 -4.84
CA LEU A 102 -2.39 -23.79 -4.80
C LEU A 102 -1.26 -24.83 -4.69
N MET A 103 0.01 -24.43 -4.69
CA MET A 103 1.18 -25.33 -4.74
C MET A 103 1.19 -26.44 -3.67
N THR A 104 0.62 -26.16 -2.50
CA THR A 104 0.57 -27.09 -1.34
C THR A 104 -0.80 -27.75 -1.15
N HIS A 105 -1.78 -27.47 -2.00
CA HIS A 105 -3.16 -27.94 -1.86
C HIS A 105 -3.40 -29.26 -2.61
N GLN A 106 -4.18 -30.16 -2.00
CA GLN A 106 -4.60 -31.40 -2.65
C GLN A 106 -5.83 -31.15 -3.54
N PHE A 107 -5.79 -31.62 -4.79
CA PHE A 107 -6.86 -31.40 -5.76
C PHE A 107 -7.79 -32.61 -5.83
N MET A 108 -9.08 -32.34 -6.04
CA MET A 108 -10.11 -33.34 -6.29
C MET A 108 -10.62 -33.19 -7.73
N GLU A 109 -10.22 -34.11 -8.60
CA GLU A 109 -10.67 -34.15 -10.00
C GLU A 109 -12.14 -34.61 -10.07
N ALA A 110 -13.00 -33.82 -10.72
CA ALA A 110 -14.42 -34.12 -10.88
C ALA A 110 -14.69 -35.39 -11.73
N THR A 111 -13.70 -35.82 -12.53
CA THR A 111 -13.74 -37.09 -13.28
C THR A 111 -13.57 -38.32 -12.39
N GLN A 112 -13.04 -38.14 -11.17
CA GLN A 112 -12.73 -39.22 -10.21
C GLN A 112 -13.53 -39.10 -8.91
N ASN A 113 -14.05 -37.90 -8.59
CA ASN A 113 -14.71 -37.58 -7.32
C ASN A 113 -16.10 -36.98 -7.56
N THR A 114 -17.11 -37.57 -6.93
CA THR A 114 -18.49 -37.08 -6.97
C THR A 114 -18.71 -35.93 -5.99
N PRO A 115 -19.81 -35.15 -6.13
CA PRO A 115 -20.22 -34.18 -5.11
C PRO A 115 -20.48 -34.79 -3.72
N ASP A 116 -20.74 -36.10 -3.61
CA ASP A 116 -20.86 -36.79 -2.32
C ASP A 116 -19.49 -37.01 -1.65
N ASP A 117 -18.43 -37.24 -2.42
CA ASP A 117 -17.06 -37.38 -1.90
C ASP A 117 -16.53 -36.05 -1.33
N LEU A 118 -16.89 -34.92 -1.97
CA LEU A 118 -16.66 -33.57 -1.44
C LEU A 118 -17.38 -33.35 -0.10
N VAL A 119 -18.63 -33.82 0.03
CA VAL A 119 -19.42 -33.71 1.27
C VAL A 119 -18.78 -34.52 2.41
N GLU A 120 -18.20 -35.69 2.14
CA GLU A 120 -17.44 -36.45 3.14
C GLU A 120 -16.10 -35.79 3.49
N CYS A 121 -15.37 -35.22 2.52
CA CYS A 121 -14.14 -34.46 2.77
C CYS A 121 -14.38 -33.31 3.77
N ILE A 122 -15.42 -32.49 3.51
CA ILE A 122 -15.86 -31.41 4.40
C ILE A 122 -16.26 -31.96 5.79
N ARG A 123 -16.90 -33.14 5.85
CA ARG A 123 -17.31 -33.78 7.10
C ARG A 123 -16.12 -34.25 7.95
N ASP A 124 -15.08 -34.77 7.32
CA ASP A 124 -13.86 -35.19 8.00
C ASP A 124 -13.04 -33.99 8.51
N MET A 125 -13.05 -32.86 7.80
CA MET A 125 -12.50 -31.60 8.29
C MET A 125 -13.25 -31.09 9.54
N GLU A 126 -14.58 -31.14 9.55
CA GLU A 126 -15.39 -30.77 10.72
C GLU A 126 -15.09 -31.70 11.93
N ARG A 127 -14.98 -33.02 11.69
CA ARG A 127 -14.58 -34.01 12.71
C ARG A 127 -13.18 -33.75 13.27
N ALA A 128 -12.22 -33.33 12.44
CA ALA A 128 -10.86 -33.01 12.86
C ALA A 128 -10.81 -31.77 13.76
N ARG A 129 -11.50 -30.68 13.38
CA ARG A 129 -11.63 -29.47 14.22
C ARG A 129 -12.28 -29.77 15.57
N GLY A 130 -13.32 -30.60 15.59
CA GLY A 130 -13.99 -31.01 16.83
C GLY A 130 -13.10 -31.76 17.83
N LYS A 131 -12.10 -32.52 17.36
CA LYS A 131 -11.13 -33.21 18.23
C LYS A 131 -10.10 -32.24 18.83
N SER A 132 -9.51 -31.38 18.00
CA SER A 132 -8.51 -30.37 18.40
C SER A 132 -8.99 -29.48 19.56
N VAL A 133 -10.23 -28.98 19.48
CA VAL A 133 -10.84 -28.14 20.54
C VAL A 133 -11.08 -28.93 21.83
N SER A 134 -11.27 -30.25 21.77
CA SER A 134 -11.50 -31.10 22.94
C SER A 134 -10.21 -31.46 23.72
N GLU A 135 -9.06 -31.45 23.04
CA GLU A 135 -7.75 -31.79 23.64
C GLU A 135 -7.12 -30.56 24.31
N SER A 136 -7.15 -29.38 23.65
CA SER A 136 -6.69 -28.12 24.26
C SER A 136 -7.45 -27.77 25.55
N ALA A 137 -8.75 -28.07 25.60
CA ALA A 137 -9.57 -27.91 26.80
C ALA A 137 -9.10 -28.79 27.98
N ARG A 138 -8.56 -30.00 27.71
CA ARG A 138 -8.09 -30.94 28.75
C ARG A 138 -6.74 -30.57 29.34
N GLU A 139 -5.89 -29.90 28.57
CA GLU A 139 -4.53 -29.55 28.99
C GLU A 139 -4.51 -28.31 29.91
N SER A 140 -5.51 -27.43 29.79
CA SER A 140 -5.70 -26.24 30.65
C SER A 140 -5.92 -26.50 32.15
N HIS A 141 -6.07 -27.76 32.58
CA HIS A 141 -6.54 -28.12 33.92
C HIS A 141 -5.46 -28.66 34.88
N ARG A 142 -4.16 -28.40 34.62
CA ARG A 142 -3.05 -28.89 35.46
C ARG A 142 -1.92 -27.87 35.74
N VAL A 143 -2.18 -26.89 36.61
CA VAL A 143 -1.14 -26.18 37.39
C VAL A 143 -1.65 -26.00 38.84
N PRO A 144 -0.81 -26.24 39.89
CA PRO A 144 -1.29 -26.28 41.27
C PRO A 144 -1.39 -24.91 41.96
N VAL A 145 -2.21 -24.86 43.01
CA VAL A 145 -2.60 -23.64 43.77
C VAL A 145 -1.57 -23.26 44.85
N ALA A 146 -1.33 -21.96 45.02
CA ALA A 146 -0.76 -21.36 46.24
C ALA A 146 -1.47 -20.05 46.64
N SER A 147 -1.59 -19.82 47.95
CA SER A 147 -2.36 -18.79 48.70
C SER A 147 -2.07 -17.31 48.33
N VAL A 148 -3.06 -16.43 48.08
CA VAL A 148 -4.00 -15.69 48.99
C VAL A 148 -3.42 -14.41 49.64
N GLY A 149 -4.08 -13.26 49.47
CA GLY A 149 -3.64 -11.95 50.01
C GLY A 149 -4.54 -10.71 49.82
N GLN A 150 -5.86 -10.83 50.06
CA GLN A 150 -6.80 -9.80 50.59
C GLN A 150 -7.13 -8.47 49.85
N ASN A 151 -8.38 -8.42 49.35
CA ASN A 151 -9.45 -7.42 49.58
C ASN A 151 -9.14 -5.92 49.75
N THR A 152 -9.80 -5.08 48.93
CA THR A 152 -10.95 -4.27 49.43
C THR A 152 -11.91 -3.86 48.32
N VAL A 153 -13.20 -3.74 48.65
CA VAL A 153 -14.31 -3.36 47.74
C VAL A 153 -14.89 -2.03 48.20
N THR A 154 -15.24 -1.12 47.29
CA THR A 154 -16.32 -0.14 47.54
C THR A 154 -17.08 0.19 46.25
N THR A 155 -18.41 0.26 46.38
CA THR A 155 -19.40 0.34 45.30
C THR A 155 -19.96 1.76 45.17
N ILE A 156 -20.18 2.29 43.95
CA ILE A 156 -21.09 3.43 43.70
C ILE A 156 -21.98 3.16 42.46
N ALA A 157 -23.21 3.67 42.48
CA ALA A 157 -24.35 3.26 41.65
C ALA A 157 -24.62 4.14 40.39
N LYS A 158 -25.70 3.82 39.66
CA LYS A 158 -26.05 4.31 38.31
C LYS A 158 -26.93 5.59 38.26
N THR A 159 -26.72 6.41 37.21
CA THR A 159 -27.72 7.24 36.45
C THR A 159 -28.41 8.44 37.17
N PRO A 160 -29.07 9.44 36.48
CA PRO A 160 -29.56 9.47 35.08
C PRO A 160 -29.34 10.78 34.25
N LYS A 161 -29.88 10.81 33.01
CA LYS A 161 -29.89 11.92 32.02
C LYS A 161 -30.84 13.09 32.37
N ARG A 162 -30.53 14.32 31.90
CA ARG A 162 -31.52 15.35 31.45
C ARG A 162 -30.88 16.54 30.67
N SER A 163 -31.71 17.40 30.09
CA SER A 163 -31.40 18.61 29.29
C SER A 163 -32.43 19.72 29.62
N VAL A 164 -32.41 20.98 29.12
CA VAL A 164 -31.80 21.65 27.94
C VAL A 164 -31.41 23.10 28.33
N GLY A 165 -30.41 23.74 27.67
CA GLY A 165 -30.17 25.18 27.82
C GLY A 165 -29.24 25.79 26.74
N LYS A 166 -29.53 27.01 26.27
CA LYS A 166 -28.78 27.78 25.25
C LYS A 166 -28.08 29.02 25.88
N LEU A 167 -27.22 29.70 25.08
CA LEU A 167 -26.56 31.02 25.30
C LEU A 167 -25.37 30.99 26.30
N LEU A 168 -24.27 31.75 26.16
CA LEU A 168 -23.85 32.83 25.24
C LEU A 168 -22.32 32.80 25.00
N ILE A 169 -21.82 33.50 23.96
CA ILE A 169 -20.37 33.66 23.63
C ILE A 169 -19.80 34.93 24.28
N GLY A 170 -18.55 34.91 24.75
CA GLY A 170 -17.83 36.12 25.19
C GLY A 170 -16.38 35.94 25.68
N ALA A 171 -15.41 36.17 24.78
CA ALA A 171 -14.03 36.60 25.06
C ALA A 171 -13.21 35.94 26.22
N ALA A 172 -12.55 34.81 25.94
CA ALA A 172 -11.48 34.26 26.79
C ALA A 172 -10.34 33.51 26.03
N VAL A 173 -10.19 33.74 24.71
CA VAL A 173 -9.39 32.85 23.84
C VAL A 173 -7.89 33.22 23.75
N VAL A 174 -7.51 34.50 23.88
CA VAL A 174 -6.17 34.96 23.46
C VAL A 174 -5.03 34.57 24.41
N VAL A 175 -5.27 34.43 25.72
CA VAL A 175 -4.19 34.14 26.70
C VAL A 175 -3.92 32.64 26.85
N ILE A 176 -4.94 31.80 26.67
CA ILE A 176 -4.80 30.34 26.78
C ILE A 176 -4.02 29.75 25.58
N VAL A 177 -4.13 30.36 24.40
CA VAL A 177 -3.39 29.91 23.20
C VAL A 177 -1.88 30.08 23.35
N LEU A 178 -1.40 31.16 23.97
CA LEU A 178 0.04 31.39 24.15
C LEU A 178 0.66 30.47 25.22
N ALA A 179 -0.03 30.27 26.35
CA ALA A 179 0.42 29.31 27.37
C ALA A 179 0.29 27.85 26.89
N GLY A 180 -0.79 27.53 26.18
CA GLY A 180 -1.03 26.23 25.57
C GLY A 180 0.01 25.89 24.49
N GLY A 181 0.39 26.85 23.64
CA GLY A 181 1.42 26.65 22.61
C GLY A 181 2.79 26.30 23.19
N VAL A 182 3.20 26.97 24.28
CA VAL A 182 4.47 26.66 24.96
C VAL A 182 4.42 25.28 25.63
N VAL A 183 3.35 24.95 26.37
CA VAL A 183 3.23 23.65 27.04
C VAL A 183 3.07 22.49 26.03
N TRP A 184 2.38 22.70 24.91
CA TRP A 184 2.23 21.72 23.83
C TRP A 184 3.55 21.53 23.05
N GLY A 185 4.31 22.61 22.83
CA GLY A 185 5.66 22.54 22.28
C GLY A 185 6.63 21.75 23.18
N MET A 186 6.65 22.04 24.48
CA MET A 186 7.51 21.32 25.44
C MET A 186 7.11 19.85 25.62
N GLY A 187 5.82 19.53 25.50
CA GLY A 187 5.35 18.13 25.46
C GLY A 187 5.77 17.39 24.20
N ARG A 188 5.87 18.09 23.05
CA ARG A 188 6.36 17.52 21.79
C ARG A 188 7.87 17.32 21.79
N THR A 189 8.67 18.24 22.32
CA THR A 189 10.13 18.05 22.43
C THR A 189 10.45 16.87 23.35
N ALA A 190 9.82 16.77 24.52
CA ALA A 190 10.02 15.62 25.41
C ALA A 190 9.57 14.29 24.78
N LYS A 191 8.48 14.28 23.99
CA LYS A 191 8.05 13.07 23.27
C LYS A 191 9.03 12.70 22.13
N ARG A 192 9.61 13.70 21.44
CA ARG A 192 10.64 13.50 20.40
C ARG A 192 11.97 13.03 20.97
N GLU A 193 12.43 13.60 22.08
CA GLU A 193 13.64 13.12 22.79
C GLU A 193 13.47 11.66 23.21
N ASN A 194 12.33 11.29 23.81
CA ASN A 194 12.04 9.89 24.15
C ASN A 194 11.91 8.98 22.91
N ALA A 195 11.39 9.48 21.78
CA ALA A 195 11.30 8.72 20.54
C ALA A 195 12.70 8.48 19.94
N ALA A 196 13.52 9.51 19.84
CA ALA A 196 14.91 9.43 19.37
C ALA A 196 15.78 8.56 20.28
N GLU A 197 15.59 8.63 21.60
CA GLU A 197 16.25 7.76 22.57
C GLU A 197 15.76 6.30 22.46
N SER A 198 14.47 6.07 22.18
CA SER A 198 13.93 4.73 21.89
C SER A 198 14.44 4.16 20.55
N ASN A 199 14.61 5.00 19.52
CA ASN A 199 15.21 4.60 18.24
C ASN A 199 16.69 4.22 18.43
N ARG A 200 17.46 5.00 19.20
CA ARG A 200 18.84 4.66 19.56
C ARG A 200 18.94 3.35 20.35
N LEU A 201 17.95 3.06 21.20
CA LEU A 201 17.85 1.78 21.93
C LEU A 201 17.46 0.59 21.03
N ASN A 202 16.85 0.82 19.86
CA ASN A 202 16.47 -0.21 18.90
C ASN A 202 17.55 -0.48 17.82
N ALA A 203 18.48 0.46 17.60
CA ALA A 203 19.46 0.39 16.50
C ALA A 203 20.39 -0.84 16.52
N THR A 204 20.57 -1.50 17.67
CA THR A 204 21.46 -2.66 17.82
C THR A 204 20.88 -4.01 17.39
N ASN A 205 19.63 -4.07 16.88
CA ASN A 205 19.02 -5.34 16.45
C ASN A 205 17.94 -5.20 15.36
N ILE A 206 18.11 -4.27 14.41
CA ILE A 206 17.20 -4.09 13.26
C ILE A 206 17.29 -5.27 12.29
N GLN A 207 16.15 -5.69 11.74
CA GLN A 207 16.00 -6.77 10.77
C GLN A 207 15.31 -6.27 9.48
N LEU A 208 15.38 -7.07 8.42
CA LEU A 208 14.58 -6.81 7.22
C LEU A 208 13.09 -6.86 7.54
N GLY A 209 12.30 -6.00 6.93
CA GLY A 209 10.87 -5.87 7.17
C GLY A 209 10.49 -5.07 8.42
N ASP A 210 11.43 -4.78 9.34
CA ASP A 210 11.16 -3.95 10.51
C ASP A 210 10.66 -2.55 10.12
N THR A 211 9.95 -1.90 11.05
CA THR A 211 9.47 -0.53 10.91
C THR A 211 10.20 0.39 11.88
N ILE A 212 10.77 1.48 11.36
CA ILE A 212 11.38 2.56 12.15
C ILE A 212 10.63 3.87 11.91
N THR A 213 10.76 4.83 12.83
CA THR A 213 10.20 6.18 12.65
C THR A 213 11.33 7.19 12.53
N LEU A 214 11.37 7.97 11.45
CA LEU A 214 12.42 8.96 11.19
C LEU A 214 11.86 10.16 10.42
N GLY A 215 12.05 11.37 10.94
CA GLY A 215 11.58 12.60 10.32
C GLY A 215 10.06 12.76 10.35
N SER A 216 9.61 13.89 9.80
CA SER A 216 8.19 14.21 9.69
C SER A 216 7.87 14.96 8.41
N TYR A 217 6.72 14.69 7.80
CA TYR A 217 6.21 15.39 6.63
C TYR A 217 4.70 15.62 6.78
N ASN A 218 4.18 16.75 6.28
CA ASN A 218 2.81 17.21 6.51
C ASN A 218 2.34 17.22 7.99
N ASN A 219 3.28 17.37 8.94
CA ASN A 219 3.10 17.31 10.40
C ASN A 219 2.83 15.91 10.99
N GLU A 220 3.02 14.84 10.22
CA GLU A 220 2.99 13.46 10.70
C GLU A 220 4.41 12.87 10.71
N ASP A 221 4.72 12.04 11.71
CA ASP A 221 6.00 11.33 11.81
C ASP A 221 6.03 10.20 10.77
N ILE A 222 7.14 10.01 10.04
CA ILE A 222 7.19 9.07 8.91
C ILE A 222 7.64 7.68 9.39
N ALA A 223 6.85 6.66 9.06
CA ALA A 223 7.23 5.25 9.22
C ALA A 223 7.99 4.75 7.98
N TRP A 224 9.11 4.04 8.20
CA TRP A 224 9.97 3.49 7.16
C TRP A 224 10.17 1.99 7.38
N ARG A 225 10.06 1.20 6.31
CA ARG A 225 10.30 -0.24 6.29
C ARG A 225 11.72 -0.54 5.82
N VAL A 226 12.40 -1.44 6.53
CA VAL A 226 13.78 -1.82 6.24
C VAL A 226 13.80 -2.82 5.09
N LEU A 227 14.26 -2.38 3.91
CA LEU A 227 14.34 -3.21 2.70
C LEU A 227 15.66 -3.97 2.58
N ARG A 228 16.76 -3.37 3.03
CA ARG A 228 18.10 -3.96 2.91
C ARG A 228 18.98 -3.52 4.06
N ILE A 229 19.90 -4.39 4.48
CA ILE A 229 20.97 -4.08 5.46
C ILE A 229 22.32 -4.36 4.78
N SER A 230 23.34 -3.54 5.04
CA SER A 230 24.69 -3.71 4.51
C SER A 230 25.35 -4.99 5.04
N GLU A 231 26.31 -5.56 4.30
CA GLU A 231 27.03 -6.77 4.72
C GLU A 231 27.77 -6.60 6.06
N ASP A 232 28.18 -5.38 6.39
CA ASP A 232 28.83 -5.05 7.68
C ASP A 232 27.85 -4.67 8.79
N GLY A 233 26.54 -4.66 8.52
CA GLY A 233 25.47 -4.38 9.47
C GLY A 233 25.36 -2.92 9.92
N ARG A 234 26.03 -1.98 9.25
CA ARG A 234 26.12 -0.57 9.67
C ARG A 234 25.20 0.38 8.92
N GLU A 235 24.62 -0.05 7.82
CA GLU A 235 23.73 0.79 7.01
C GLU A 235 22.49 0.01 6.63
N ALA A 236 21.36 0.70 6.51
CA ALA A 236 20.12 0.13 6.00
C ALA A 236 19.51 1.00 4.91
N VAL A 237 19.00 0.38 3.86
CA VAL A 237 18.09 1.04 2.91
C VAL A 237 16.68 0.88 3.45
N VAL A 238 15.98 2.00 3.62
CA VAL A 238 14.62 2.04 4.15
C VAL A 238 13.70 2.77 3.17
N VAL A 239 12.46 2.29 3.02
CA VAL A 239 11.43 2.88 2.17
C VAL A 239 10.26 3.38 3.02
N ALA A 240 9.62 4.49 2.66
CA ALA A 240 8.42 4.95 3.34
C ALA A 240 7.35 3.84 3.32
N GLU A 241 6.75 3.54 4.47
CA GLU A 241 5.73 2.49 4.58
C GLU A 241 4.52 2.82 3.68
N ASN A 242 4.12 4.10 3.69
CA ASN A 242 3.03 4.68 2.95
C ASN A 242 3.51 5.63 1.84
N VAL A 243 2.62 5.92 0.88
CA VAL A 243 2.80 7.04 -0.05
C VAL A 243 2.58 8.36 0.69
N LEU A 244 3.56 9.27 0.65
CA LEU A 244 3.59 10.46 1.53
C LEU A 244 2.93 11.71 0.94
N THR A 245 2.83 11.77 -0.39
CA THR A 245 2.19 12.87 -1.17
C THR A 245 1.90 12.38 -2.57
N ILE A 246 0.98 13.05 -3.27
CA ILE A 246 0.71 12.89 -4.69
C ILE A 246 1.40 14.04 -5.45
N LYS A 247 2.25 13.75 -6.45
CA LYS A 247 3.05 14.75 -7.20
C LYS A 247 3.44 14.24 -8.59
N ALA A 248 3.69 15.16 -9.52
CA ALA A 248 4.41 14.88 -10.76
C ALA A 248 5.89 14.58 -10.47
N PHE A 249 6.53 13.86 -11.39
CA PHE A 249 7.96 13.55 -11.31
C PHE A 249 8.82 14.73 -11.83
N ASP A 250 8.40 15.36 -12.93
CA ASP A 250 9.11 16.49 -13.53
C ASP A 250 8.18 17.44 -14.30
N ALA A 251 8.51 18.73 -14.34
CA ALA A 251 7.71 19.74 -15.04
C ALA A 251 8.20 19.93 -16.50
N PRO A 252 7.30 20.12 -17.48
CA PRO A 252 7.70 20.41 -18.86
C PRO A 252 8.42 21.76 -19.01
N ASP A 253 9.48 21.77 -19.82
CA ASP A 253 10.24 22.99 -20.15
C ASP A 253 9.39 24.07 -20.87
N SER A 254 8.28 23.68 -21.49
CA SER A 254 7.29 24.63 -22.03
C SER A 254 6.56 25.44 -20.94
N GLY A 255 6.60 24.99 -19.69
CA GLY A 255 5.85 25.55 -18.57
C GLY A 255 4.35 25.28 -18.58
N GLN A 256 3.88 24.37 -19.44
CA GLN A 256 2.50 23.88 -19.49
C GLN A 256 2.42 22.56 -20.27
N TYR A 257 1.88 21.52 -19.63
CA TYR A 257 1.72 20.20 -20.22
C TYR A 257 0.98 20.23 -21.57
N ASN A 258 1.50 19.51 -22.56
CA ASN A 258 0.97 19.43 -23.93
C ASN A 258 0.74 20.79 -24.64
N TRP A 259 1.51 21.83 -24.30
CA TRP A 259 1.44 23.16 -24.90
C TRP A 259 2.83 23.66 -25.33
N ASP A 260 2.94 24.21 -26.54
CA ASP A 260 4.22 24.64 -27.14
C ASP A 260 4.35 26.16 -27.35
N GLY A 261 3.25 26.91 -27.27
CA GLY A 261 3.17 28.30 -27.70
C GLY A 261 1.96 28.61 -28.57
N ASP A 262 1.53 27.67 -29.40
CA ASP A 262 0.50 27.87 -30.42
C ASP A 262 -0.88 27.35 -29.97
N PRO A 263 -1.91 28.21 -29.86
CA PRO A 263 -3.26 27.78 -29.48
C PRO A 263 -3.96 26.91 -30.55
N ASN A 264 -3.33 26.67 -31.70
CA ASN A 264 -3.84 25.78 -32.76
C ASN A 264 -3.25 24.35 -32.68
N HIS A 265 -2.23 24.11 -31.87
CA HIS A 265 -1.69 22.77 -31.62
C HIS A 265 -2.37 22.14 -30.40
N ASN A 266 -2.64 20.83 -30.45
CA ASN A 266 -3.14 20.07 -29.31
C ASN A 266 -2.47 18.69 -29.27
N PHE A 267 -1.60 18.48 -28.29
CA PHE A 267 -0.82 17.26 -28.13
C PHE A 267 -1.46 16.21 -27.20
N GLU A 268 -2.70 16.43 -26.71
CA GLU A 268 -3.44 15.53 -25.79
C GLU A 268 -3.42 14.05 -26.20
N THR A 269 -3.67 13.77 -27.48
CA THR A 269 -3.74 12.40 -28.02
C THR A 269 -2.70 12.12 -29.10
N GLU A 270 -1.74 13.03 -29.31
CA GLU A 270 -0.70 12.83 -30.32
C GLU A 270 0.38 11.85 -29.84
N SER A 271 0.70 10.88 -30.69
CA SER A 271 1.93 10.10 -30.56
C SER A 271 3.10 11.00 -30.96
N LEU A 272 4.07 11.09 -30.05
CA LEU A 272 5.33 11.81 -30.23
C LEU A 272 6.50 10.82 -30.33
N ASP A 273 6.24 9.61 -30.82
CA ASP A 273 7.25 8.54 -30.90
C ASP A 273 8.38 8.95 -31.86
N GLY A 274 9.62 8.82 -31.42
CA GLY A 274 10.79 9.32 -32.14
C GLY A 274 11.04 10.84 -32.04
N GLN A 275 10.17 11.60 -31.35
CA GLN A 275 10.29 13.05 -31.16
C GLN A 275 10.68 13.37 -29.70
N TRP A 276 11.83 12.85 -29.28
CA TRP A 276 12.23 12.77 -27.87
C TRP A 276 12.42 14.14 -27.19
N GLU A 277 13.07 15.09 -27.86
CA GLU A 277 13.25 16.45 -27.35
C GLU A 277 11.90 17.17 -27.21
N LEU A 278 10.96 16.92 -28.12
CA LEU A 278 9.62 17.47 -28.07
C LEU A 278 8.77 16.82 -26.96
N GLN A 279 8.94 15.52 -26.71
CA GLN A 279 8.34 14.85 -25.55
C GLN A 279 8.79 15.51 -24.24
N ALA A 280 10.10 15.65 -24.03
CA ALA A 280 10.63 16.27 -22.82
C ALA A 280 10.14 17.73 -22.67
N TYR A 281 10.16 18.49 -23.76
CA TYR A 281 9.70 19.88 -23.78
C TYR A 281 8.22 20.04 -23.40
N LEU A 282 7.34 19.15 -23.86
CA LEU A 282 5.89 19.24 -23.68
C LEU A 282 5.34 18.49 -22.47
N ARG A 283 6.03 17.45 -21.98
CA ARG A 283 5.49 16.48 -21.00
C ARG A 283 6.41 16.22 -19.79
N GLY A 284 7.53 16.95 -19.68
CA GLY A 284 8.54 16.79 -18.64
C GLY A 284 9.61 15.75 -19.01
N ASN A 285 10.77 15.83 -18.35
CA ASN A 285 11.94 15.00 -18.66
C ASN A 285 12.09 13.85 -17.65
N ASN A 286 12.17 12.61 -18.15
CA ASN A 286 12.33 11.42 -17.32
C ASN A 286 13.76 11.15 -16.82
N SER A 287 14.69 12.12 -16.95
CA SER A 287 16.04 12.02 -16.38
C SER A 287 16.04 12.29 -14.87
N TRP A 288 16.42 11.29 -14.07
CA TRP A 288 16.45 11.38 -12.60
C TRP A 288 17.30 12.55 -12.08
N GLU A 289 18.52 12.73 -12.62
CA GLU A 289 19.48 13.74 -12.13
C GLU A 289 18.94 15.17 -12.17
N ASN A 290 18.15 15.50 -13.20
CA ASN A 290 17.62 16.84 -13.45
C ASN A 290 16.17 17.01 -12.97
N SER A 291 15.52 15.93 -12.51
CA SER A 291 14.10 15.95 -12.17
C SER A 291 13.76 16.90 -11.03
N ASN A 292 12.61 17.56 -11.16
CA ASN A 292 12.04 18.40 -10.11
C ASN A 292 11.82 17.61 -8.81
N ILE A 293 11.37 16.35 -8.88
CA ILE A 293 11.12 15.53 -7.68
C ILE A 293 12.41 15.20 -6.93
N ARG A 294 13.52 14.86 -7.61
CA ARG A 294 14.82 14.63 -6.97
C ARG A 294 15.31 15.89 -6.24
N THR A 295 15.18 17.04 -6.89
CA THR A 295 15.55 18.35 -6.33
C THR A 295 14.77 18.66 -5.04
N TRP A 296 13.47 18.38 -5.03
CA TRP A 296 12.62 18.55 -3.85
C TRP A 296 12.93 17.55 -2.72
N LEU A 297 13.10 16.27 -3.06
CA LEU A 297 13.41 15.19 -2.09
C LEU A 297 14.72 15.42 -1.33
N ASN A 298 15.71 16.04 -1.97
CA ASN A 298 17.04 16.25 -1.40
C ASN A 298 17.25 17.64 -0.77
N SER A 299 16.21 18.49 -0.73
CA SER A 299 16.29 19.84 -0.17
C SER A 299 15.83 19.90 1.29
N ASP A 300 16.61 20.56 2.14
CA ASP A 300 16.28 20.95 3.52
C ASP A 300 15.83 22.44 3.63
N ALA A 301 15.71 23.15 2.50
CA ALA A 301 15.41 24.56 2.47
C ALA A 301 13.91 24.87 2.61
N GLU A 302 13.58 26.02 3.22
CA GLU A 302 12.19 26.51 3.26
C GLU A 302 11.65 26.94 1.89
N ASN A 303 12.54 27.25 0.94
CA ASN A 303 12.21 27.59 -0.43
C ASN A 303 13.16 26.78 -1.33
N VAL A 304 12.63 25.82 -2.07
CA VAL A 304 13.44 24.98 -2.96
C VAL A 304 13.81 25.78 -4.22
N ALA A 305 15.09 25.76 -4.58
CA ALA A 305 15.55 26.26 -5.86
C ALA A 305 15.51 25.12 -6.87
N TYR A 306 14.74 25.29 -7.95
CA TYR A 306 14.68 24.36 -9.07
C TYR A 306 15.53 24.89 -10.22
N ASP A 307 16.33 24.02 -10.83
CA ASP A 307 16.95 24.28 -12.12
C ASP A 307 15.90 24.06 -13.23
N GLY A 308 15.91 24.90 -14.27
CA GLY A 308 14.92 24.84 -15.35
C GLY A 308 13.54 25.36 -14.94
N MET A 309 12.48 24.69 -15.41
CA MET A 309 11.10 25.03 -15.06
C MET A 309 10.70 24.45 -13.70
N ALA A 310 10.17 25.32 -12.84
CA ALA A 310 9.70 24.94 -11.52
C ALA A 310 8.33 24.21 -11.58
N PRO A 311 8.03 23.30 -10.63
CA PRO A 311 6.82 22.46 -10.65
C PRO A 311 5.58 23.22 -10.16
N THR A 312 5.18 24.23 -10.92
CA THR A 312 3.93 24.98 -10.68
C THR A 312 2.72 24.17 -11.13
N SER A 313 1.57 24.34 -10.50
CA SER A 313 0.36 23.59 -10.88
C SER A 313 0.00 23.80 -12.35
N LYS A 314 0.19 25.03 -12.88
CA LYS A 314 0.00 25.37 -14.30
C LYS A 314 0.89 24.58 -15.28
N ALA A 315 2.02 24.04 -14.82
CA ALA A 315 2.92 23.24 -15.64
C ALA A 315 2.43 21.79 -15.80
N MET A 316 1.58 21.32 -14.88
CA MET A 316 1.12 19.94 -14.78
C MET A 316 -0.08 19.66 -15.71
N ALA A 317 -0.48 18.39 -15.82
CA ALA A 317 -1.42 17.91 -16.84
C ALA A 317 -2.88 18.32 -16.58
N ASP A 318 -3.36 18.17 -15.34
CA ASP A 318 -4.70 18.60 -14.91
C ASP A 318 -4.68 20.03 -14.32
N GLY A 319 -3.50 20.61 -14.14
CA GLY A 319 -3.29 21.98 -13.68
C GLY A 319 -3.17 22.12 -12.16
N VAL A 320 -2.90 21.01 -11.44
CA VAL A 320 -3.03 20.88 -9.98
C VAL A 320 -1.76 20.30 -9.32
N ASN A 321 -1.76 20.01 -8.02
CA ASN A 321 -0.68 19.36 -7.24
C ASN A 321 0.73 19.96 -7.42
N GLY A 322 0.81 21.25 -7.75
CA GLY A 322 2.06 21.98 -7.95
C GLY A 322 2.79 22.25 -6.64
N TYR A 323 4.06 21.82 -6.55
CA TYR A 323 4.85 21.82 -5.32
C TYR A 323 6.00 22.84 -5.31
N ASN A 324 6.06 23.76 -6.28
CA ASN A 324 7.09 24.80 -6.37
C ASN A 324 7.12 25.80 -5.18
N THR A 325 6.10 25.79 -4.32
CA THR A 325 6.03 26.62 -3.11
C THR A 325 6.13 25.81 -1.82
N GLU A 326 6.29 24.48 -1.91
CA GLU A 326 6.55 23.64 -0.75
C GLU A 326 7.98 23.83 -0.26
N LYS A 327 8.17 23.60 1.04
CA LYS A 327 9.51 23.40 1.61
C LYS A 327 10.09 22.10 1.04
N GLY A 328 11.41 22.01 0.99
CA GLY A 328 12.09 20.76 0.65
C GLY A 328 11.70 19.64 1.61
N PHE A 329 11.69 18.39 1.11
CA PHE A 329 11.22 17.22 1.88
C PHE A 329 11.95 17.06 3.22
N LEU A 330 13.25 17.34 3.25
CA LEU A 330 14.09 17.23 4.43
C LEU A 330 13.96 18.42 5.40
N CYS A 331 13.26 19.49 5.03
CA CYS A 331 13.18 20.74 5.82
C CYS A 331 12.48 20.59 7.19
N SER A 332 11.74 19.49 7.40
CA SER A 332 11.03 19.19 8.67
C SER A 332 11.71 18.10 9.52
N PHE A 333 12.89 17.62 9.10
CA PHE A 333 13.73 16.69 9.87
C PHE A 333 14.62 17.48 10.84
N THR A 334 14.95 16.92 12.01
CA THR A 334 15.91 17.55 12.94
C THR A 334 17.36 17.32 12.54
N ASP A 335 18.28 18.12 13.07
CA ASP A 335 19.72 17.97 12.82
C ASP A 335 20.23 16.56 13.20
N GLU A 336 19.68 15.96 14.26
CA GLU A 336 19.99 14.58 14.67
C GLU A 336 19.48 13.53 13.67
N GLU A 337 18.29 13.74 13.10
CA GLU A 337 17.72 12.85 12.09
C GLU A 337 18.49 12.97 10.77
N LEU A 338 18.80 14.20 10.35
CA LEU A 338 19.61 14.49 9.15
C LEU A 338 21.03 13.92 9.25
N ALA A 339 21.58 13.79 10.46
CA ALA A 339 22.89 13.16 10.69
C ALA A 339 22.88 11.63 10.55
N LEU A 340 21.71 10.98 10.62
CA LEU A 340 21.56 9.54 10.35
C LEU A 340 21.46 9.24 8.85
N ILE A 341 20.96 10.18 8.05
CA ILE A 341 20.75 9.98 6.61
C ILE A 341 22.08 10.07 5.85
N LYS A 342 22.41 8.99 5.15
CA LYS A 342 23.60 8.91 4.31
C LYS A 342 23.34 9.58 2.97
N THR A 343 24.32 10.32 2.47
CA THR A 343 24.44 10.55 1.03
C THR A 343 24.95 9.27 0.38
N THR A 344 24.21 8.75 -0.58
CA THR A 344 24.44 7.48 -1.27
C THR A 344 24.62 7.73 -2.76
N GLU A 345 25.50 6.94 -3.39
CA GLU A 345 25.62 6.89 -4.84
C GLU A 345 24.39 6.18 -5.43
N VAL A 346 23.54 6.92 -6.13
CA VAL A 346 22.32 6.41 -6.75
C VAL A 346 22.56 6.30 -8.26
N VAL A 347 22.59 5.05 -8.74
CA VAL A 347 22.72 4.72 -10.17
C VAL A 347 21.33 4.55 -10.77
N THR A 348 21.13 5.15 -11.95
CA THR A 348 19.87 5.06 -12.71
C THR A 348 20.21 4.84 -14.18
N LYS A 349 19.33 4.20 -14.96
CA LYS A 349 19.48 4.19 -16.43
C LYS A 349 19.41 5.62 -16.97
N GLY A 350 20.22 5.90 -17.99
CA GLY A 350 20.04 7.09 -18.83
C GLY A 350 18.73 6.98 -19.61
N ASN A 351 18.09 8.11 -19.87
CA ASN A 351 16.94 8.15 -20.78
C ASN A 351 17.39 8.20 -22.25
N VAL A 352 16.43 8.21 -23.18
CA VAL A 352 16.71 8.23 -24.63
C VAL A 352 17.46 9.49 -25.12
N LEU A 353 17.57 10.54 -24.29
CA LEU A 353 18.32 11.77 -24.56
C LEU A 353 19.71 11.81 -23.88
N SER A 354 20.04 10.80 -23.07
CA SER A 354 21.29 10.77 -22.30
C SER A 354 22.49 10.35 -23.16
N GLU A 355 23.65 10.96 -22.93
CA GLU A 355 24.90 10.57 -23.62
C GLU A 355 25.47 9.23 -23.12
N ALA A 356 25.03 8.76 -21.94
CA ALA A 356 25.50 7.55 -21.28
C ALA A 356 24.34 6.64 -20.88
N ASP A 357 24.57 5.32 -20.95
CA ASP A 357 23.59 4.28 -20.58
C ASP A 357 23.13 4.36 -19.12
N THR A 358 23.94 4.99 -18.25
CA THR A 358 23.63 5.22 -16.84
C THR A 358 24.01 6.63 -16.39
N VAL A 359 23.21 7.13 -15.44
CA VAL A 359 23.38 8.38 -14.71
C VAL A 359 23.72 8.04 -13.26
N VAL A 360 24.68 8.75 -12.68
CA VAL A 360 25.15 8.54 -11.31
C VAL A 360 24.98 9.82 -10.51
N THR A 361 24.22 9.74 -9.42
CA THR A 361 23.84 10.86 -8.55
C THR A 361 24.29 10.61 -7.11
N GLN A 362 24.30 11.66 -6.29
CA GLN A 362 24.68 11.61 -4.87
C GLN A 362 23.53 12.15 -4.05
N ASP A 363 22.68 11.25 -3.55
CA ASP A 363 21.37 11.57 -3.01
C ASP A 363 21.26 11.14 -1.54
N LYS A 364 20.57 11.93 -0.73
CA LYS A 364 20.12 11.55 0.62
C LYS A 364 18.81 10.75 0.55
N VAL A 365 17.92 11.14 -0.37
CA VAL A 365 16.59 10.56 -0.55
C VAL A 365 16.34 10.35 -2.04
N PHE A 366 15.84 9.18 -2.41
CA PHE A 366 15.64 8.76 -3.80
C PHE A 366 14.31 8.02 -3.97
N LEU A 367 13.85 7.89 -5.22
CA LEU A 367 12.82 6.91 -5.57
C LEU A 367 13.51 5.62 -6.02
N LEU A 368 12.88 4.46 -5.81
CA LEU A 368 13.48 3.18 -6.19
C LEU A 368 13.53 2.99 -7.71
N ALA A 369 14.45 2.15 -8.20
CA ALA A 369 14.49 1.65 -9.58
C ALA A 369 13.78 0.28 -9.69
N MET A 370 13.66 -0.27 -10.91
CA MET A 370 12.91 -1.53 -11.11
C MET A 370 13.63 -2.76 -10.54
N ASP A 371 14.96 -2.81 -10.60
CA ASP A 371 15.77 -3.89 -10.04
C ASP A 371 15.72 -3.91 -8.51
N GLU A 372 15.78 -2.73 -7.89
CA GLU A 372 15.65 -2.54 -6.44
C GLU A 372 14.30 -2.98 -5.86
N LEU A 373 13.29 -3.25 -6.70
CA LEU A 373 12.02 -3.84 -6.25
C LEU A 373 12.17 -5.26 -5.70
N GLU A 374 13.25 -5.97 -6.04
CA GLU A 374 13.52 -7.30 -5.48
C GLU A 374 13.67 -7.27 -3.95
N TRP A 375 14.15 -6.14 -3.37
CA TRP A 375 14.35 -5.99 -1.93
C TRP A 375 13.03 -6.05 -1.14
N PHE A 376 11.89 -5.71 -1.75
CA PHE A 376 10.58 -5.91 -1.13
C PHE A 376 10.28 -7.39 -0.87
N MET A 377 10.68 -8.28 -1.79
CA MET A 377 10.51 -9.72 -1.63
C MET A 377 11.47 -10.29 -0.59
N GLU A 378 12.72 -9.81 -0.56
CA GLU A 378 13.72 -10.23 0.43
C GLU A 378 13.34 -9.81 1.86
N ALA A 379 12.66 -8.67 2.00
CA ALA A 379 12.26 -8.11 3.28
C ALA A 379 10.83 -8.45 3.74
N ASP A 380 10.05 -9.21 2.96
CA ASP A 380 8.62 -9.46 3.20
C ASP A 380 7.80 -8.16 3.40
N VAL A 381 8.06 -7.17 2.53
CA VAL A 381 7.40 -5.86 2.53
C VAL A 381 6.53 -5.71 1.28
N SER A 382 5.32 -5.17 1.44
CA SER A 382 4.44 -4.92 0.29
C SER A 382 4.94 -3.76 -0.60
N MET A 383 5.09 -4.04 -1.89
CA MET A 383 5.22 -3.01 -2.94
C MET A 383 3.94 -2.18 -3.11
N VAL A 384 2.76 -2.79 -2.90
CA VAL A 384 1.47 -2.10 -2.91
C VAL A 384 1.36 -1.26 -1.63
N ALA A 385 1.11 0.05 -1.78
CA ALA A 385 1.12 1.02 -0.68
C ALA A 385 -0.13 1.90 -0.67
N VAL A 386 -0.70 2.13 0.52
CA VAL A 386 -1.77 3.10 0.72
C VAL A 386 -1.18 4.49 1.02
N PRO A 387 -1.78 5.58 0.53
CA PRO A 387 -1.36 6.93 0.87
C PRO A 387 -1.65 7.28 2.33
N THR A 388 -0.87 8.20 2.90
CA THR A 388 -1.16 8.79 4.22
C THR A 388 -2.41 9.67 4.16
N ALA A 389 -3.07 9.89 5.30
CA ALA A 389 -4.25 10.76 5.34
C ALA A 389 -3.96 12.21 4.84
N PRO A 390 -2.80 12.83 5.13
CA PRO A 390 -2.43 14.10 4.51
C PRO A 390 -2.17 14.02 3.01
N ALA A 391 -1.65 12.90 2.49
CA ALA A 391 -1.45 12.73 1.05
C ALA A 391 -2.81 12.74 0.30
N VAL A 392 -3.83 12.08 0.87
CA VAL A 392 -5.19 12.10 0.33
C VAL A 392 -5.85 13.47 0.51
N ALA A 393 -5.70 14.10 1.67
CA ALA A 393 -6.34 15.40 1.96
C ALA A 393 -5.74 16.58 1.19
N ASN A 394 -4.52 16.44 0.66
CA ASN A 394 -3.83 17.44 -0.15
C ASN A 394 -3.82 17.12 -1.65
N ASP A 395 -4.40 16.00 -2.09
CA ASP A 395 -4.54 15.67 -3.52
C ASP A 395 -5.65 16.53 -4.15
N GLU A 396 -5.25 17.45 -5.02
CA GLU A 396 -6.13 18.35 -5.77
C GLU A 396 -6.67 17.71 -7.07
N SER A 397 -6.16 16.54 -7.47
CA SER A 397 -6.57 15.86 -8.72
C SER A 397 -7.86 15.03 -8.58
N ASP A 398 -8.28 14.74 -7.34
CA ASP A 398 -9.26 13.71 -6.98
C ASP A 398 -8.98 12.32 -7.60
N TRP A 399 -7.81 12.06 -8.21
CA TRP A 399 -7.57 10.85 -9.00
C TRP A 399 -7.51 9.62 -8.09
N TYR A 400 -6.86 9.72 -6.93
CA TYR A 400 -6.87 8.64 -5.94
C TYR A 400 -8.29 8.35 -5.42
N GLN A 401 -9.08 9.39 -5.15
CA GLN A 401 -10.46 9.25 -4.66
C GLN A 401 -11.36 8.57 -5.71
N ASN A 402 -11.30 9.02 -6.96
CA ASN A 402 -12.14 8.55 -8.07
C ASN A 402 -11.70 7.21 -8.66
N TYR A 403 -10.39 6.90 -8.68
CA TYR A 403 -9.85 5.70 -9.33
C TYR A 403 -9.51 4.58 -8.35
N CYS A 404 -9.09 4.90 -7.14
CA CYS A 404 -8.73 3.88 -6.15
C CYS A 404 -9.93 3.61 -5.22
N LEU A 405 -10.38 4.61 -4.45
CA LEU A 405 -11.40 4.39 -3.42
C LEU A 405 -12.78 3.99 -3.98
N ASP A 406 -13.26 4.63 -5.05
CA ASP A 406 -14.55 4.28 -5.68
C ASP A 406 -14.57 2.87 -6.29
N TYR A 407 -13.40 2.33 -6.68
CA TYR A 407 -13.24 0.94 -7.15
C TYR A 407 -12.94 -0.05 -6.02
N GLY A 408 -12.88 0.42 -4.76
CA GLY A 408 -12.59 -0.41 -3.58
C GLY A 408 -11.11 -0.78 -3.43
N VAL A 409 -10.21 0.03 -3.98
CA VAL A 409 -8.75 -0.13 -3.88
C VAL A 409 -8.21 0.95 -2.95
N GLU A 410 -7.66 0.56 -1.80
CA GLU A 410 -7.10 1.53 -0.84
C GLU A 410 -5.69 1.99 -1.22
N ALA A 411 -4.99 1.24 -2.07
CA ALA A 411 -3.64 1.55 -2.52
C ALA A 411 -3.62 2.54 -3.69
N THR A 412 -2.52 3.28 -3.84
CA THR A 412 -2.27 4.15 -4.99
C THR A 412 -1.02 3.70 -5.76
N MET A 413 -0.92 4.12 -7.02
CA MET A 413 0.29 3.91 -7.83
C MET A 413 1.37 4.91 -7.41
N TRP A 414 2.65 4.54 -7.51
CA TRP A 414 3.75 5.41 -7.08
C TRP A 414 4.99 5.33 -7.98
N TRP A 415 5.70 6.45 -8.11
CA TRP A 415 6.80 6.65 -9.06
C TRP A 415 8.07 5.86 -8.71
N LEU A 416 8.67 5.26 -9.74
CA LEU A 416 10.07 4.83 -9.76
C LEU A 416 10.92 5.90 -10.45
N ARG A 417 12.24 5.91 -10.15
CA ARG A 417 13.19 6.83 -10.84
C ARG A 417 13.60 6.39 -12.24
N GLU A 418 13.21 5.18 -12.65
CA GLU A 418 13.71 4.57 -13.88
C GLU A 418 12.96 5.08 -15.12
N PRO A 419 13.66 5.63 -16.13
CA PRO A 419 13.06 6.03 -17.38
C PRO A 419 12.63 4.81 -18.22
N VAL A 420 11.53 4.97 -18.96
CA VAL A 420 11.07 3.98 -19.94
C VAL A 420 11.94 4.04 -21.18
N GLU A 421 12.35 2.87 -21.69
CA GLU A 421 13.10 2.74 -22.95
C GLU A 421 12.29 3.33 -24.12
N GLU A 422 12.98 3.97 -25.08
CA GLU A 422 12.35 4.68 -26.19
C GLU A 422 11.31 5.75 -25.73
N SER A 423 11.56 6.43 -24.61
CA SER A 423 10.84 7.66 -24.23
C SER A 423 11.73 8.64 -23.47
N ALA A 424 11.46 9.94 -23.66
CA ALA A 424 12.07 11.03 -22.91
C ALA A 424 11.16 11.63 -21.82
N SER A 425 9.90 11.15 -21.75
CA SER A 425 8.87 11.73 -20.89
C SER A 425 8.11 10.72 -20.04
N LYS A 426 8.53 9.43 -20.00
CA LYS A 426 7.87 8.39 -19.21
C LYS A 426 8.78 7.75 -18.18
N CYS A 427 8.28 7.59 -16.96
CA CYS A 427 8.89 6.76 -15.93
C CYS A 427 8.00 5.54 -15.65
N TYR A 428 8.59 4.53 -15.00
CA TYR A 428 7.83 3.42 -14.47
C TYR A 428 7.11 3.79 -13.16
N LEU A 429 5.97 3.16 -12.93
CA LEU A 429 5.13 3.26 -11.74
C LEU A 429 4.94 1.87 -11.13
N VAL A 430 4.97 1.74 -9.82
CA VAL A 430 4.45 0.55 -9.13
C VAL A 430 2.93 0.68 -9.02
N GLY A 431 2.23 -0.41 -9.31
CA GLY A 431 0.78 -0.51 -9.31
C GLY A 431 0.14 -0.53 -7.92
N ASN A 432 -1.17 -0.28 -7.91
CA ASN A 432 -2.03 -0.35 -6.73
C ASN A 432 -2.59 -1.76 -6.45
N GLY A 433 -2.04 -2.82 -7.08
CA GLY A 433 -2.50 -4.20 -6.92
C GLY A 433 -3.86 -4.54 -7.56
N TYR A 434 -4.48 -3.63 -8.31
CA TYR A 434 -5.79 -3.90 -8.95
C TYR A 434 -5.71 -4.82 -10.17
N GLN A 435 -4.62 -4.73 -10.95
CA GLN A 435 -4.39 -5.51 -12.16
C GLN A 435 -3.32 -6.59 -11.94
N ASN A 436 -3.29 -7.59 -12.82
CA ASN A 436 -2.31 -8.70 -12.73
C ASN A 436 -0.86 -8.26 -12.99
N GLU A 437 -0.67 -7.20 -13.79
CA GLU A 437 0.62 -6.53 -13.96
C GLU A 437 0.67 -5.36 -12.97
N ASN A 438 1.69 -5.32 -12.13
CA ASN A 438 1.85 -4.32 -11.06
C ASN A 438 2.97 -3.31 -11.35
N ILE A 439 3.35 -3.17 -12.62
CA ILE A 439 4.26 -2.14 -13.12
C ILE A 439 3.57 -1.45 -14.30
N PHE A 440 3.49 -0.13 -14.26
CA PHE A 440 2.88 0.71 -15.28
C PHE A 440 3.91 1.72 -15.81
N THR A 441 3.55 2.44 -16.87
CA THR A 441 4.32 3.57 -17.38
C THR A 441 3.40 4.76 -17.57
N TRP A 442 3.89 5.96 -17.27
CA TRP A 442 3.11 7.18 -17.47
C TRP A 442 4.01 8.39 -17.66
N GLU A 443 3.44 9.43 -18.27
CA GLU A 443 4.04 10.73 -18.53
C GLU A 443 4.43 11.45 -17.22
N VAL A 444 5.69 11.88 -17.10
CA VAL A 444 6.29 12.39 -15.85
C VAL A 444 5.70 13.72 -15.36
N GLY A 445 5.13 14.53 -16.27
CA GLY A 445 4.40 15.76 -15.95
C GLY A 445 2.96 15.55 -15.46
N VAL A 446 2.52 14.31 -15.27
CA VAL A 446 1.19 14.00 -14.71
C VAL A 446 1.27 13.87 -13.20
N GLU A 447 0.44 14.66 -12.52
CA GLU A 447 0.57 15.01 -11.12
C GLU A 447 -0.25 14.15 -10.15
N SER A 448 -0.74 13.00 -10.62
CA SER A 448 -1.78 12.19 -9.97
C SER A 448 -1.27 10.89 -9.34
N PHE A 449 0.05 10.75 -9.17
CA PHE A 449 0.71 9.55 -8.66
C PHE A 449 1.51 9.80 -7.37
N GLY A 450 1.70 8.72 -6.62
CA GLY A 450 2.31 8.73 -5.30
C GLY A 450 3.84 8.88 -5.28
N ILE A 451 4.32 9.58 -4.25
CA ILE A 451 5.73 9.64 -3.87
C ILE A 451 5.95 8.72 -2.67
N ARG A 452 6.69 7.62 -2.90
CA ARG A 452 7.11 6.64 -1.89
C ARG A 452 8.66 6.64 -1.83
N PRO A 453 9.28 7.57 -1.10
CA PRO A 453 10.73 7.72 -1.11
C PRO A 453 11.44 6.58 -0.36
N ALA A 454 12.70 6.38 -0.69
CA ALA A 454 13.66 5.56 0.02
C ALA A 454 14.91 6.39 0.38
N MET A 455 15.67 5.92 1.38
CA MET A 455 16.95 6.49 1.77
C MET A 455 17.86 5.43 2.38
N THR A 456 19.16 5.72 2.43
CA THR A 456 20.11 4.95 3.23
C THR A 456 20.34 5.64 4.56
N ILE A 457 20.29 4.89 5.66
CA ILE A 457 20.58 5.39 7.01
C ILE A 457 21.76 4.67 7.63
N ALA A 458 22.49 5.36 8.51
CA ALA A 458 23.44 4.75 9.42
C ALA A 458 22.73 4.05 10.58
N LEU A 459 23.24 2.88 10.97
CA LEU A 459 22.83 2.13 12.15
C LEU A 459 23.89 2.31 13.25
N ASP A 460 23.46 2.66 14.47
CA ASP A 460 24.34 2.72 15.64
C ASP A 460 24.68 1.28 16.11
N THR A 461 25.80 0.73 15.61
CA THR A 461 26.36 -0.60 15.97
C THR A 461 27.39 -0.56 17.10
#